data_AF-D4DLG6-F1
#
_entry.id   AF-D4DLG6-F1
#
_cell.length_a   1.000
_cell.length_b   1.000
_cell.length_c   1.000
_cell.angle_alpha   90.00
_cell.angle_beta   90.00
_cell.angle_gamma   90.00
#
_symmetry.space_group_name_H-M   'P 1'
#
loop_
_entity.id
_entity.type
_entity.pdbx_description
1 polymer ?
#
loop_
_entity_poly.entity_id
_entity_poly.type
_entity_poly.pdbx_seq_one_letter_code
_entity_poly.pdbx_strand_id
1 'polypeptide(L)'
;MQEVDLYLMHFPYAYAIKDGYATQRTPDGKPVIDVPLSRAYDVTWAAMEKLVEKGKAKLIGLQTTGVSNFSSPKLKRLLQTAKIHPVVNQVEIHPYFPQKGLVEYCQENDIHVTAHCPLGGAPIPVLIGRHGPGPLEDPTLLRLAQKYDKTVAQVVLCHTICRGISVIPKTNNPKRIIENFDILFEMDEADFKLIDNLMGERGERGIRNLETRDYLGFDNFNEEVEEP
;
A
#
# COMPACT_ATOMS: atom_id res chain seq x y z
N MET A 1 -1.67 8.88 -24.05
CA MET A 1 -0.52 8.49 -23.21
C MET A 1 0.08 7.23 -23.83
N GLN A 2 1.35 7.23 -24.24
CA GLN A 2 2.00 6.09 -24.94
C GLN A 2 2.85 5.22 -24.00
N GLU A 3 3.19 5.73 -22.82
CA GLU A 3 4.00 5.11 -21.77
C GLU A 3 3.55 5.63 -20.39
N VAL A 4 3.92 4.92 -19.32
CA VAL A 4 3.68 5.32 -17.93
C VAL A 4 4.98 5.29 -17.12
N ASP A 5 5.11 6.18 -16.13
CA ASP A 5 6.29 6.26 -15.27
C ASP A 5 6.43 5.07 -14.31
N LEU A 6 5.32 4.44 -13.91
CA LEU A 6 5.32 3.28 -13.01
C LEU A 6 4.10 2.40 -13.32
N TYR A 7 4.34 1.12 -13.55
CA TYR A 7 3.26 0.14 -13.76
C TYR A 7 3.29 -0.93 -12.67
N LEU A 8 2.17 -1.07 -11.95
CA LEU A 8 2.08 -1.94 -10.77
C LEU A 8 1.21 -3.17 -11.02
N MET A 9 1.68 -4.33 -10.55
CA MET A 9 0.77 -5.45 -10.29
C MET A 9 -0.06 -5.11 -9.06
N HIS A 10 -1.35 -4.83 -9.25
CA HIS A 10 -2.20 -4.24 -8.20
C HIS A 10 -2.37 -5.17 -6.99
N PHE A 11 -2.50 -6.47 -7.22
CA PHE A 11 -2.61 -7.48 -6.17
C PHE A 11 -1.92 -8.78 -6.61
N PRO A 12 -1.39 -9.59 -5.67
CA PRO A 12 -0.82 -10.90 -5.98
C PRO A 12 -1.90 -11.99 -6.12
N TYR A 13 -3.05 -11.65 -6.71
CA TYR A 13 -4.11 -12.59 -7.05
C TYR A 13 -4.76 -12.22 -8.39
N ALA A 14 -5.41 -13.19 -9.03
CA ALA A 14 -6.06 -13.05 -10.31
C ALA A 14 -7.56 -13.33 -10.23
N TYR A 15 -8.36 -12.52 -10.90
CA TYR A 15 -9.76 -12.82 -11.14
C TYR A 15 -9.89 -13.74 -12.35
N ALA A 16 -10.78 -14.73 -12.25
CA ALA A 16 -11.18 -15.54 -13.39
C ALA A 16 -11.88 -14.64 -14.42
N ILE A 17 -11.54 -14.84 -15.69
CA ILE A 17 -12.03 -14.01 -16.78
C ILE A 17 -13.23 -14.68 -17.44
N LYS A 18 -14.27 -13.89 -17.72
CA LYS A 18 -15.41 -14.23 -18.57
C LYS A 18 -15.46 -13.24 -19.73
N ASP A 19 -15.73 -13.73 -20.95
CA ASP A 19 -16.00 -12.94 -22.15
C ASP A 19 -15.12 -11.68 -22.32
N GLY A 20 -13.98 -11.80 -23.00
CA GLY A 20 -13.04 -10.70 -23.16
C GLY A 20 -12.20 -10.48 -21.89
N TYR A 21 -12.32 -9.31 -21.24
CA TYR A 21 -11.59 -8.96 -20.02
C TYR A 21 -12.49 -8.76 -18.80
N ALA A 22 -13.76 -9.20 -18.85
CA ALA A 22 -14.67 -9.05 -17.72
C ALA A 22 -14.35 -10.08 -16.62
N THR A 23 -14.53 -9.68 -15.37
CA THR A 23 -14.41 -10.59 -14.22
C THR A 23 -15.61 -11.53 -14.17
N GLN A 24 -15.35 -12.83 -14.12
CA GLN A 24 -16.34 -13.82 -13.76
C GLN A 24 -16.80 -13.57 -12.31
N ARG A 25 -18.12 -13.62 -12.10
CA ARG A 25 -18.72 -13.41 -10.77
C ARG A 25 -19.57 -14.62 -10.35
N THR A 26 -19.61 -14.87 -9.06
CA THR A 26 -20.52 -15.82 -8.41
C THR A 26 -21.97 -15.30 -8.44
N PRO A 27 -22.99 -16.14 -8.14
CA PRO A 27 -24.39 -15.69 -8.10
C PRO A 27 -24.67 -14.55 -7.11
N ASP A 28 -23.92 -14.47 -6.01
CA ASP A 28 -23.96 -13.39 -5.02
C ASP A 28 -23.11 -12.16 -5.42
N GLY A 29 -22.53 -12.16 -6.62
CA GLY A 29 -21.85 -11.01 -7.23
C GLY A 29 -20.36 -10.86 -6.86
N LYS A 30 -19.80 -11.76 -6.06
CA LYS A 30 -18.36 -11.75 -5.70
C LYS A 30 -17.49 -12.17 -6.90
N PRO A 31 -16.26 -11.65 -7.04
CA PRO A 31 -15.36 -12.09 -8.08
C PRO A 31 -14.97 -13.56 -7.87
N VAL A 32 -14.92 -14.33 -8.96
CA VAL A 32 -14.32 -15.67 -8.95
C VAL A 32 -12.81 -15.53 -9.06
N ILE A 33 -12.07 -16.28 -8.24
CA ILE A 33 -10.62 -16.23 -8.17
C ILE A 33 -10.03 -17.34 -9.04
N ASP A 34 -9.08 -16.98 -9.91
CA ASP A 34 -8.26 -17.94 -10.63
C ASP A 34 -7.10 -18.37 -9.73
N VAL A 35 -7.35 -19.37 -8.88
CA VAL A 35 -6.37 -19.83 -7.90
C VAL A 35 -5.04 -20.28 -8.53
N PRO A 36 -5.02 -21.06 -9.64
CA PRO A 36 -3.78 -21.39 -10.33
C PRO A 36 -2.98 -20.16 -10.75
N LEU A 37 -3.62 -19.16 -11.35
CA LEU A 37 -2.92 -17.94 -11.81
C LEU A 37 -2.51 -17.04 -10.64
N SER A 38 -3.33 -16.91 -9.59
CA SER A 38 -2.96 -16.20 -8.36
C SER A 38 -1.69 -16.78 -7.75
N ARG A 39 -1.62 -18.12 -7.66
CA ARG A 39 -0.41 -18.80 -7.19
C ARG A 39 0.77 -18.64 -8.15
N ALA A 40 0.57 -18.26 -9.40
CA ALA A 40 1.60 -18.09 -10.41
C ALA A 40 1.83 -16.60 -10.77
N TYR A 41 1.80 -15.70 -9.78
CA TYR A 41 2.03 -14.26 -10.01
C TYR A 41 3.41 -13.95 -10.62
N ASP A 42 4.39 -14.83 -10.50
CA ASP A 42 5.69 -14.77 -11.19
C ASP A 42 5.55 -14.84 -12.72
N VAL A 43 4.57 -15.59 -13.24
CA VAL A 43 4.25 -15.63 -14.68
C VAL A 43 3.73 -14.26 -15.15
N THR A 44 2.87 -13.63 -14.35
CA THR A 44 2.39 -12.27 -14.62
C THR A 44 3.54 -11.27 -14.55
N TRP A 45 4.45 -11.42 -13.58
CA TRP A 45 5.63 -10.57 -13.48
C TRP A 45 6.53 -10.68 -14.71
N ALA A 46 6.84 -11.90 -15.16
CA ALA A 46 7.62 -12.13 -16.38
C ALA A 46 6.98 -11.51 -17.63
N ALA A 47 5.65 -11.36 -17.66
CA ALA A 47 4.96 -10.61 -18.72
C ALA A 47 5.12 -9.09 -18.55
N MET A 48 5.13 -8.58 -17.33
CA MET A 48 5.41 -7.16 -17.02
C MET A 48 6.85 -6.77 -17.37
N GLU A 49 7.83 -7.64 -17.13
CA GLU A 49 9.23 -7.44 -17.54
C GLU A 49 9.35 -7.18 -19.06
N LYS A 50 8.55 -7.86 -19.88
CA LYS A 50 8.51 -7.62 -21.34
C LYS A 50 7.93 -6.25 -21.71
N LEU A 51 7.11 -5.63 -20.87
CA LEU A 51 6.60 -4.27 -21.10
C LEU A 51 7.72 -3.24 -20.91
N VAL A 52 8.59 -3.49 -19.94
CA VAL A 52 9.78 -2.69 -19.66
C VAL A 52 10.78 -2.79 -20.81
N GLU A 53 11.07 -4.00 -21.30
CA GLU A 53 11.94 -4.23 -22.46
C GLU A 53 11.45 -3.47 -23.71
N LYS A 54 10.12 -3.37 -23.87
CA LYS A 54 9.48 -2.61 -24.95
C LYS A 54 9.38 -1.10 -24.69
N GLY A 55 9.89 -0.63 -23.56
CA GLY A 55 9.89 0.77 -23.17
C GLY A 55 8.53 1.36 -22.82
N LYS A 56 7.57 0.55 -22.38
CA LYS A 56 6.21 1.01 -22.03
C LYS A 56 6.03 1.43 -20.56
N ALA A 57 6.99 1.09 -19.70
CA ALA A 57 7.02 1.45 -18.29
C ALA A 57 8.43 1.94 -17.93
N LYS A 58 8.60 3.27 -17.91
CA LYS A 58 9.90 3.92 -17.72
C LYS A 58 9.77 5.24 -16.97
N LEU A 59 10.65 5.48 -16.01
CA LEU A 59 10.87 6.79 -15.39
C LEU A 59 12.30 7.24 -15.69
N ILE A 60 12.48 8.36 -16.39
CA ILE A 60 13.81 8.95 -16.70
C ILE A 60 14.78 7.89 -17.29
N GLY A 61 14.29 7.06 -18.22
CA GLY A 61 15.08 6.01 -18.86
C GLY A 61 15.36 4.76 -18.02
N LEU A 62 14.94 4.73 -16.75
CA LEU A 62 14.99 3.57 -15.88
C LEU A 62 13.73 2.72 -16.01
N GLN A 63 13.91 1.42 -15.87
CA GLN A 63 12.89 0.39 -15.92
C GLN A 63 12.04 0.43 -14.63
N THR A 64 10.74 0.72 -14.72
CA THR A 64 9.91 0.98 -13.53
C THR A 64 8.62 0.18 -13.51
N THR A 65 8.74 -1.08 -13.17
CA THR A 65 7.62 -1.92 -12.73
C THR A 65 7.70 -2.15 -11.23
N GLY A 66 6.54 -2.23 -10.60
CA GLY A 66 6.43 -2.54 -9.18
C GLY A 66 5.25 -3.44 -8.88
N VAL A 67 5.04 -3.67 -7.61
CA VAL A 67 3.92 -4.43 -7.09
C VAL A 67 3.12 -3.60 -6.11
N SER A 68 1.94 -4.08 -5.75
CA SER A 68 1.08 -3.47 -4.75
C SER A 68 0.42 -4.57 -3.93
N ASN A 69 0.28 -4.34 -2.63
CA ASN A 69 -0.33 -5.28 -1.69
C ASN A 69 0.40 -6.64 -1.59
N PHE A 70 1.72 -6.65 -1.79
CA PHE A 70 2.56 -7.82 -1.55
C PHE A 70 3.12 -7.80 -0.12
N SER A 71 3.02 -8.94 0.57
CA SER A 71 3.69 -9.20 1.85
C SER A 71 5.16 -9.59 1.66
N SER A 72 5.94 -9.60 2.74
CA SER A 72 7.36 -9.99 2.69
C SER A 72 7.56 -11.42 2.16
N PRO A 73 6.75 -12.44 2.53
CA PRO A 73 6.85 -13.77 1.93
C PRO A 73 6.60 -13.80 0.42
N LYS A 74 5.56 -13.08 -0.07
CA LYS A 74 5.24 -13.01 -1.50
C LYS A 74 6.33 -12.27 -2.29
N LEU A 75 6.88 -11.19 -1.74
CA LEU A 75 8.06 -10.51 -2.31
C LEU A 75 9.26 -11.45 -2.38
N LYS A 76 9.59 -12.14 -1.29
CA LYS A 76 10.73 -13.07 -1.23
C LYS A 76 10.64 -14.14 -2.31
N ARG A 77 9.44 -14.69 -2.54
CA ARG A 77 9.19 -15.68 -3.59
C ARG A 77 9.31 -15.07 -4.99
N LEU A 78 8.76 -13.88 -5.21
CA LEU A 78 8.87 -13.18 -6.49
C LEU A 78 10.35 -12.93 -6.87
N LEU A 79 11.14 -12.42 -5.91
CA LEU A 79 12.56 -12.09 -6.11
C LEU A 79 13.43 -13.30 -6.49
N GLN A 80 13.00 -14.53 -6.23
CA GLN A 80 13.72 -15.74 -6.67
C GLN A 80 13.68 -15.95 -8.19
N THR A 81 12.71 -15.36 -8.87
CA THR A 81 12.44 -15.59 -10.30
C THR A 81 12.49 -14.32 -11.14
N ALA A 82 12.33 -13.15 -10.51
CA ALA A 82 12.39 -11.85 -11.17
C ALA A 82 13.78 -11.60 -11.77
N LYS A 83 13.81 -11.27 -13.06
CA LYS A 83 15.01 -10.77 -13.76
C LYS A 83 15.17 -9.27 -13.56
N ILE A 84 14.05 -8.55 -13.52
CA ILE A 84 13.96 -7.15 -13.15
C ILE A 84 13.22 -7.10 -11.83
N HIS A 85 13.90 -6.68 -10.76
CA HIS A 85 13.28 -6.59 -9.44
C HIS A 85 12.20 -5.49 -9.42
N PRO A 86 11.11 -5.66 -8.64
CA PRO A 86 10.13 -4.60 -8.46
C PRO A 86 10.77 -3.39 -7.78
N VAL A 87 10.66 -2.20 -8.38
CA VAL A 87 11.25 -0.98 -7.81
C VAL A 87 10.38 -0.36 -6.71
N VAL A 88 9.09 -0.72 -6.66
CA VAL A 88 8.13 -0.19 -5.71
C VAL A 88 7.23 -1.32 -5.18
N ASN A 89 6.93 -1.29 -3.89
CA ASN A 89 5.77 -1.96 -3.30
C ASN A 89 4.80 -0.91 -2.74
N GLN A 90 3.62 -0.78 -3.34
CA GLN A 90 2.57 0.12 -2.86
C GLN A 90 1.65 -0.62 -1.87
N VAL A 91 1.61 -0.18 -0.62
CA VAL A 91 0.89 -0.90 0.46
C VAL A 91 0.17 0.06 1.41
N GLU A 92 -0.79 -0.48 2.16
CA GLU A 92 -1.52 0.30 3.16
C GLU A 92 -0.59 0.66 4.30
N ILE A 93 -0.35 1.94 4.55
CA ILE A 93 0.45 2.37 5.71
C ILE A 93 -0.20 3.60 6.30
N HIS A 94 -0.41 3.60 7.62
CA HIS A 94 -0.85 4.76 8.39
C HIS A 94 -0.44 4.56 9.87
N PRO A 95 -0.65 5.51 10.79
CA PRO A 95 -0.16 5.40 12.17
C PRO A 95 -0.61 4.14 12.94
N TYR A 96 -1.83 3.66 12.67
CA TYR A 96 -2.35 2.40 13.22
C TYR A 96 -2.01 1.14 12.41
N PHE A 97 -1.26 1.26 11.33
CA PHE A 97 -0.77 0.15 10.52
C PHE A 97 0.57 0.54 9.90
N PRO A 98 1.64 0.64 10.72
CA PRO A 98 2.92 1.21 10.30
C PRO A 98 3.70 0.26 9.39
N GLN A 99 3.40 -1.04 9.40
CA GLN A 99 4.07 -2.07 8.60
C GLN A 99 5.61 -2.06 8.71
N LYS A 100 6.16 -1.87 9.93
CA LYS A 100 7.61 -1.70 10.16
C LYS A 100 8.46 -2.79 9.50
N GLY A 101 8.14 -4.07 9.76
CA GLY A 101 8.89 -5.20 9.19
C GLY A 101 8.82 -5.32 7.66
N LEU A 102 7.69 -4.98 7.04
CA LEU A 102 7.58 -4.96 5.58
C LEU A 102 8.39 -3.80 4.97
N VAL A 103 8.36 -2.63 5.61
CA VAL A 103 9.14 -1.47 5.17
C VAL A 103 10.63 -1.76 5.26
N GLU A 104 11.10 -2.30 6.38
CA GLU A 104 12.49 -2.73 6.57
C GLU A 104 12.90 -3.76 5.50
N TYR A 105 12.09 -4.80 5.29
CA TYR A 105 12.35 -5.81 4.26
C TYR A 105 12.45 -5.20 2.85
N CYS A 106 11.54 -4.28 2.49
CA CYS A 106 11.59 -3.62 1.19
C CYS A 106 12.86 -2.77 1.04
N GLN A 107 13.23 -1.99 2.07
CA GLN A 107 14.43 -1.16 2.07
C GLN A 107 15.71 -1.99 1.95
N GLU A 108 15.81 -3.12 2.65
CA GLU A 108 16.94 -4.06 2.56
C GLU A 108 17.11 -4.70 1.18
N ASN A 109 16.05 -4.70 0.35
CA ASN A 109 16.04 -5.31 -0.98
C ASN A 109 15.95 -4.26 -2.11
N ASP A 110 16.26 -3.00 -1.82
CA ASP A 110 16.21 -1.88 -2.77
C ASP A 110 14.82 -1.67 -3.40
N ILE A 111 13.75 -1.98 -2.65
CA ILE A 111 12.36 -1.78 -3.05
C ILE A 111 11.82 -0.55 -2.31
N HIS A 112 11.42 0.48 -3.06
CA HIS A 112 10.81 1.67 -2.47
C HIS A 112 9.38 1.39 -2.00
N VAL A 113 8.97 1.97 -0.87
CA VAL A 113 7.61 1.81 -0.36
C VAL A 113 6.77 3.05 -0.67
N THR A 114 5.58 2.83 -1.21
CA THR A 114 4.56 3.89 -1.36
C THR A 114 3.34 3.56 -0.50
N ALA A 115 3.01 4.45 0.44
CA ALA A 115 1.86 4.33 1.30
C ALA A 115 0.57 4.75 0.56
N HIS A 116 -0.30 3.78 0.29
CA HIS A 116 -1.71 4.05 0.01
C HIS A 116 -2.50 4.14 1.33
N CYS A 117 -3.64 4.83 1.29
CA CYS A 117 -4.44 5.17 2.47
C CYS A 117 -3.65 5.80 3.65
N PRO A 118 -2.70 6.75 3.41
CA PRO A 118 -1.80 7.26 4.45
C PRO A 118 -2.49 7.92 5.64
N LEU A 119 -3.75 8.34 5.47
CA LEU A 119 -4.56 9.00 6.49
C LEU A 119 -5.63 8.07 7.12
N GLY A 120 -5.54 6.75 6.90
CA GLY A 120 -6.49 5.75 7.39
C GLY A 120 -7.72 5.52 6.48
N GLY A 121 -7.68 6.01 5.24
CA GLY A 121 -8.68 5.76 4.22
C GLY A 121 -10.09 6.37 4.47
N ALA A 122 -10.92 6.32 3.44
CA ALA A 122 -12.36 6.54 3.54
C ALA A 122 -13.07 5.18 3.41
N PRO A 123 -14.28 4.98 3.97
CA PRO A 123 -15.00 3.72 3.82
C PRO A 123 -15.34 3.47 2.34
N ILE A 124 -14.80 2.40 1.78
CA ILE A 124 -15.10 1.83 0.44
C ILE A 124 -15.48 0.36 0.68
N PRO A 125 -16.27 -0.30 -0.19
CA PRO A 125 -16.74 -1.67 0.08
C PRO A 125 -15.67 -2.76 0.27
N VAL A 126 -14.42 -2.53 -0.13
CA VAL A 126 -13.26 -3.42 0.15
C VAL A 126 -12.44 -2.91 1.36
N LEU A 127 -12.79 -1.73 1.88
CA LEU A 127 -12.17 -1.06 3.02
C LEU A 127 -13.06 -1.10 4.29
N ILE A 128 -14.03 -2.02 4.37
CA ILE A 128 -15.05 -2.08 5.44
C ILE A 128 -14.51 -2.74 6.73
N GLY A 129 -13.20 -2.82 6.93
CA GLY A 129 -12.60 -3.31 8.18
C GLY A 129 -12.56 -2.27 9.31
N ARG A 130 -12.89 -0.99 9.04
CA ARG A 130 -12.69 0.08 10.04
C ARG A 130 -13.74 0.01 11.16
N HIS A 131 -13.32 -0.53 12.29
CA HIS A 131 -14.01 -0.40 13.57
C HIS A 131 -13.28 0.63 14.44
N GLY A 132 -13.79 1.87 14.51
CA GLY A 132 -13.29 2.90 15.43
C GLY A 132 -12.74 4.19 14.79
N PRO A 133 -12.30 5.15 15.63
CA PRO A 133 -11.77 6.43 15.16
C PRO A 133 -10.44 6.22 14.41
N GLY A 134 -10.24 7.01 13.36
CA GLY A 134 -9.08 6.89 12.48
C GLY A 134 -7.91 7.72 12.98
N PRO A 135 -6.75 7.69 12.29
CA PRO A 135 -5.59 8.49 12.69
C PRO A 135 -5.91 10.00 12.79
N LEU A 136 -6.81 10.51 11.96
CA LEU A 136 -7.18 11.94 11.96
C LEU A 136 -7.93 12.40 13.22
N GLU A 137 -8.44 11.46 14.03
CA GLU A 137 -9.21 11.73 15.25
C GLU A 137 -8.42 11.33 16.52
N ASP A 138 -7.18 10.86 16.38
CA ASP A 138 -6.35 10.43 17.50
C ASP A 138 -5.98 11.64 18.41
N PRO A 139 -6.24 11.57 19.73
CA PRO A 139 -5.94 12.67 20.65
C PRO A 139 -4.46 13.07 20.69
N THR A 140 -3.56 12.11 20.52
CA THR A 140 -2.12 12.35 20.44
C THR A 140 -1.79 13.13 19.18
N LEU A 141 -2.31 12.72 18.03
CA LEU A 141 -2.07 13.40 16.76
C LEU A 141 -2.71 14.80 16.73
N LEU A 142 -3.87 14.98 17.36
CA LEU A 142 -4.48 16.30 17.57
C LEU A 142 -3.59 17.23 18.41
N ARG A 143 -3.00 16.73 19.50
CA ARG A 143 -2.05 17.50 20.32
C ARG A 143 -0.78 17.87 19.54
N LEU A 144 -0.24 16.94 18.74
CA LEU A 144 0.93 17.21 17.90
C LEU A 144 0.63 18.24 16.81
N ALA A 145 -0.54 18.16 16.18
CA ALA A 145 -1.01 19.15 15.21
C ALA A 145 -1.01 20.58 15.80
N GLN A 146 -1.51 20.73 17.03
CA GLN A 146 -1.44 22.01 17.76
C GLN A 146 0.00 22.44 18.07
N LYS A 147 0.86 21.52 18.51
CA LYS A 147 2.27 21.81 18.85
C LYS A 147 3.04 22.37 17.65
N TYR A 148 2.82 21.80 16.46
CA TYR A 148 3.55 22.15 15.24
C TYR A 148 2.88 23.24 14.38
N ASP A 149 1.72 23.77 14.81
CA ASP A 149 0.88 24.67 14.02
C ASP A 149 0.57 24.09 12.62
N LYS A 150 0.19 22.81 12.60
CA LYS A 150 -0.13 22.03 11.40
C LYS A 150 -1.45 21.31 11.55
N THR A 151 -1.99 20.80 10.45
CA THR A 151 -3.14 19.88 10.50
C THR A 151 -2.68 18.47 10.91
N VAL A 152 -3.61 17.65 11.44
CA VAL A 152 -3.32 16.24 11.73
C VAL A 152 -2.84 15.49 10.48
N ALA A 153 -3.43 15.79 9.31
CA ALA A 153 -3.01 15.20 8.05
C ALA A 153 -1.54 15.51 7.75
N GLN A 154 -1.11 16.76 7.90
CA GLN A 154 0.29 17.16 7.71
C GLN A 154 1.23 16.43 8.67
N VAL A 155 0.86 16.28 9.95
CA VAL A 155 1.65 15.52 10.94
C VAL A 155 1.84 14.07 10.51
N VAL A 156 0.77 13.39 10.11
CA VAL A 156 0.82 11.99 9.67
C VAL A 156 1.64 11.83 8.39
N LEU A 157 1.45 12.72 7.41
CA LEU A 157 2.17 12.67 6.14
C LEU A 157 3.66 12.96 6.33
N CYS A 158 4.01 14.00 7.10
CA CYS A 158 5.39 14.33 7.46
C CYS A 158 6.09 13.15 8.14
N HIS A 159 5.45 12.55 9.15
CA HIS A 159 5.97 11.36 9.83
C HIS A 159 6.25 10.22 8.84
N THR A 160 5.31 9.95 7.93
CA THR A 160 5.45 8.85 6.97
C THR A 160 6.59 9.10 5.98
N ILE A 161 6.75 10.32 5.45
CA ILE A 161 7.85 10.61 4.51
C ILE A 161 9.23 10.56 5.18
N CYS A 162 9.32 10.94 6.46
CA CYS A 162 10.56 10.86 7.24
C CYS A 162 11.02 9.40 7.47
N ARG A 163 10.13 8.42 7.29
CA ARG A 163 10.47 6.98 7.29
C ARG A 163 11.04 6.49 5.94
N GLY A 164 11.23 7.39 4.97
CA GLY A 164 11.66 7.03 3.61
C GLY A 164 10.55 6.47 2.74
N ILE A 165 9.28 6.80 3.04
CA ILE A 165 8.09 6.24 2.38
C ILE A 165 7.39 7.34 1.57
N SER A 166 7.09 7.11 0.30
CA SER A 166 6.24 8.07 -0.45
C SER A 166 4.78 7.96 -0.02
N VAL A 167 4.05 9.07 -0.02
CA VAL A 167 2.62 9.11 0.35
C VAL A 167 1.76 9.58 -0.81
N ILE A 168 0.57 9.00 -0.98
CA ILE A 168 -0.40 9.39 -2.03
C ILE A 168 -1.78 9.73 -1.43
N PRO A 169 -1.90 10.80 -0.61
CA PRO A 169 -3.17 11.17 0.01
C PRO A 169 -4.18 11.67 -1.03
N LYS A 170 -5.34 11.00 -1.11
CA LYS A 170 -6.42 11.40 -2.02
C LYS A 170 -7.27 12.52 -1.40
N THR A 171 -7.49 13.59 -2.16
CA THR A 171 -8.47 14.64 -1.83
C THR A 171 -8.99 15.29 -3.11
N ASN A 172 -10.22 15.80 -3.08
CA ASN A 172 -10.79 16.67 -4.12
C ASN A 172 -11.02 18.10 -3.59
N ASN A 173 -10.64 18.39 -2.34
CA ASN A 173 -10.76 19.71 -1.73
C ASN A 173 -9.47 20.51 -2.02
N PRO A 174 -9.53 21.66 -2.73
CA PRO A 174 -8.36 22.44 -3.09
C PRO A 174 -7.49 22.89 -1.91
N LYS A 175 -8.11 23.24 -0.77
CA LYS A 175 -7.37 23.63 0.43
C LYS A 175 -6.53 22.46 0.95
N ARG A 176 -7.13 21.26 1.00
CA ARG A 176 -6.42 20.04 1.43
C ARG A 176 -5.35 19.60 0.46
N ILE A 177 -5.45 19.93 -0.84
CA ILE A 177 -4.37 19.65 -1.81
C ILE A 177 -3.12 20.44 -1.40
N ILE A 178 -3.29 21.73 -1.09
CA ILE A 178 -2.18 22.60 -0.66
C ILE A 178 -1.63 22.11 0.68
N GLU A 179 -2.50 21.84 1.66
CA GLU A 179 -2.09 21.31 2.97
C GLU A 179 -1.32 19.99 2.86
N ASN A 180 -1.79 19.03 2.04
CA ASN A 180 -1.13 17.75 1.83
C ASN A 180 0.23 17.85 1.10
N PHE A 181 0.49 18.99 0.45
CA PHE A 181 1.77 19.27 -0.19
C PHE A 181 2.74 19.99 0.76
N ASP A 182 2.24 20.89 1.62
CA ASP A 182 3.00 21.60 2.65
C ASP A 182 3.23 20.74 3.90
N ILE A 183 3.96 19.63 3.71
CA ILE A 183 4.22 18.62 4.76
C ILE A 183 5.67 18.57 5.21
N LEU A 184 6.54 19.42 4.67
CA LEU A 184 7.97 19.44 5.01
C LEU A 184 8.19 20.37 6.21
N PHE A 185 8.29 19.78 7.40
CA PHE A 185 8.65 20.48 8.63
C PHE A 185 9.42 19.55 9.56
N GLU A 186 10.10 20.12 10.55
CA GLU A 186 10.88 19.35 11.51
C GLU A 186 9.99 18.88 12.67
N MET A 187 10.15 17.61 13.04
CA MET A 187 9.49 16.99 14.19
C MET A 187 10.55 16.52 15.18
N ASP A 188 10.28 16.68 16.46
CA ASP A 188 11.19 16.26 17.52
C ASP A 188 11.23 14.74 17.55
N GLU A 189 12.41 14.17 17.85
CA GLU A 189 12.60 12.71 17.91
C GLU A 189 11.61 12.03 18.86
N ALA A 190 11.27 12.67 19.98
CA ALA A 190 10.30 12.15 20.95
C ALA A 190 8.88 12.04 20.37
N ASP A 191 8.43 13.03 19.59
CA ASP A 191 7.11 13.03 18.98
C ASP A 191 7.06 12.08 17.78
N PHE A 192 8.15 11.97 17.02
CA PHE A 192 8.29 10.97 15.97
C PHE A 192 8.14 9.55 16.53
N LYS A 193 8.86 9.23 17.61
CA LYS A 193 8.75 7.93 18.33
C LYS A 193 7.36 7.70 18.89
N LEU A 194 6.67 8.75 19.33
CA LEU A 194 5.30 8.65 19.81
C LEU A 194 4.36 8.17 18.70
N ILE A 195 4.48 8.72 17.49
CA ILE A 195 3.69 8.29 16.33
C ILE A 195 4.05 6.86 15.91
N ASP A 196 5.34 6.51 15.91
CA ASP A 196 5.81 5.14 15.60
C ASP A 196 5.22 4.06 16.51
N ASN A 197 4.83 4.43 17.71
CA ASN A 197 4.30 3.52 18.72
C ASN A 197 2.77 3.61 18.90
N LEU A 198 2.07 4.41 18.07
CA LEU A 198 0.62 4.61 18.19
C LEU A 198 -0.20 3.34 18.04
N MET A 199 0.27 2.38 17.24
CA MET A 199 -0.35 1.07 17.07
C MET A 199 -0.33 0.24 18.37
N GLY A 200 0.59 0.54 19.29
CA GLY A 200 0.90 -0.28 20.46
C GLY A 200 1.85 -1.44 20.14
N GLU A 201 2.57 -1.94 21.16
CA GLU A 201 3.60 -2.97 20.99
C GLU A 201 3.03 -4.31 20.49
N ARG A 202 1.78 -4.62 20.85
CA ARG A 202 1.10 -5.86 20.47
C ARG A 202 0.03 -5.64 19.41
N GLY A 203 -0.02 -4.46 18.80
CA GLY A 203 -1.03 -4.14 17.81
C GLY A 203 -2.40 -3.83 18.41
N GLU A 204 -2.48 -3.41 19.67
CA GLU A 204 -3.73 -3.16 20.40
C GLU A 204 -4.64 -2.15 19.71
N ARG A 205 -4.04 -1.23 18.96
CA ARG A 205 -4.72 -0.19 18.18
C ARG A 205 -4.58 -0.42 16.68
N GLY A 206 -4.13 -1.60 16.28
CA GLY A 206 -3.90 -2.02 14.91
C GLY A 206 -5.19 -2.04 14.10
N ILE A 207 -5.19 -1.37 12.94
CA ILE A 207 -6.33 -1.38 12.02
C ILE A 207 -5.79 -1.55 10.60
N ARG A 208 -6.14 -2.63 9.93
CA ARG A 208 -5.97 -2.79 8.48
C ARG A 208 -7.31 -2.47 7.83
N ASN A 209 -7.39 -1.41 7.01
CA ASN A 209 -8.64 -1.06 6.34
C ASN A 209 -8.89 -1.99 5.17
N LEU A 210 -7.85 -2.34 4.40
CA LEU A 210 -7.96 -3.24 3.26
C LEU A 210 -8.07 -4.69 3.72
N GLU A 211 -9.31 -5.14 3.89
CA GLU A 211 -9.63 -6.51 4.29
C GLU A 211 -10.26 -7.25 3.12
N THR A 212 -9.61 -8.33 2.68
CA THR A 212 -10.05 -9.08 1.50
C THR A 212 -10.95 -10.24 1.83
N ARG A 213 -10.99 -10.73 3.09
CA ARG A 213 -11.69 -11.96 3.43
C ARG A 213 -13.17 -11.92 3.13
N ASP A 214 -13.86 -10.85 3.52
CA ASP A 214 -15.31 -10.74 3.29
C ASP A 214 -15.67 -10.59 1.81
N TYR A 215 -14.82 -9.88 1.07
CA TYR A 215 -15.04 -9.55 -0.34
C TYR A 215 -14.63 -10.69 -1.29
N LEU A 216 -13.49 -11.34 -1.04
CA LEU A 216 -12.87 -12.35 -1.91
C LEU A 216 -12.99 -13.78 -1.37
N GLY A 217 -13.31 -13.96 -0.08
CA GLY A 217 -13.37 -15.26 0.58
C GLY A 217 -12.02 -15.75 1.14
N PHE A 218 -10.96 -14.95 1.06
CA PHE A 218 -9.63 -15.25 1.61
C PHE A 218 -8.89 -13.98 2.02
N ASP A 219 -7.90 -14.10 2.89
CA ASP A 219 -7.05 -13.00 3.35
C ASP A 219 -5.71 -13.00 2.60
N ASN A 220 -5.58 -12.08 1.64
CA ASN A 220 -4.36 -11.88 0.84
C ASN A 220 -3.12 -11.59 1.70
N PHE A 221 -3.32 -11.12 2.92
CA PHE A 221 -2.27 -10.69 3.84
C PHE A 221 -2.01 -11.72 4.95
N ASN A 222 -2.59 -12.91 4.88
CA ASN A 222 -2.22 -14.00 5.77
C ASN A 222 -0.80 -14.47 5.43
N GLU A 223 0.13 -14.28 6.37
CA GLU A 223 1.53 -14.68 6.20
C GLU A 223 1.81 -16.10 6.73
N GLU A 224 0.89 -16.70 7.49
CA GLU A 224 1.01 -18.08 8.00
C GLU A 224 0.69 -19.10 6.90
N VAL A 225 -0.24 -18.75 6.01
CA VAL A 225 -0.65 -19.55 4.87
C VAL A 225 -0.66 -18.64 3.66
N GLU A 226 0.14 -18.96 2.63
CA GLU A 226 0.11 -18.22 1.35
C GLU A 226 -1.21 -18.53 0.63
N GLU A 227 -2.27 -17.83 1.03
CA GLU A 227 -3.55 -17.80 0.34
C GLU A 227 -3.38 -17.21 -1.07
N PRO A 228 -4.26 -17.59 -2.03
CA PRO A 228 -4.16 -17.21 -3.44
C PRO A 228 -3.72 -15.76 -3.64
#